data_AF-A0A7S0VK13-F1
#
_entry.id   AF-A0A7S0VK13-F1
#
_cell.length_a   1.000
_cell.length_b   1.000
_cell.length_c   1.000
_cell.angle_alpha   90.00
_cell.angle_beta   90.00
_cell.angle_gamma   90.00
#
_symmetry.space_group_name_H-M   'P 1'
#
loop_
_entity.id
_entity.type
_entity.pdbx_description
1 polymer ?
#
loop_
_entity_poly.entity_id
_entity_poly.type
_entity_poly.pdbx_seq_one_letter_code
_entity_poly.pdbx_strand_id
1 'polypeptide(L)'
;ATEAAPACGARPIAPPAFGVDPVWSIAENKLGFANSFKMKISIVIGVSQMLFGLSCKTSNCLYFRQWKELYFENIPEFLFLLSLFGYLVFLIILKWTTDWVGLGLPAPALLDTLLNMLLEFGSPIADQDLLYHGQATVQPLLVVLAGLCVPWMLFPKPLLLRAEHKGGYKQLTVEDHAKGGGHGDDAG
;
A
#
# COMPACT_ATOMS: atom_id res chain seq x y z
N ALA A 1 -47.80 -32.91 1.15
CA ALA A 1 -46.56 -33.65 0.92
C ALA A 1 -45.50 -32.63 0.56
N THR A 2 -44.61 -32.35 1.52
CA THR A 2 -43.61 -31.28 1.45
C THR A 2 -42.35 -31.88 0.87
N GLU A 3 -42.00 -31.50 -0.36
CA GLU A 3 -40.68 -31.78 -0.95
C GLU A 3 -39.63 -30.91 -0.25
N ALA A 4 -38.98 -31.49 0.75
CA ALA A 4 -37.76 -30.94 1.32
C ALA A 4 -36.60 -31.27 0.38
N ALA A 5 -36.04 -30.25 -0.26
CA ALA A 5 -34.78 -30.36 -0.99
C ALA A 5 -33.68 -30.92 -0.06
N PRO A 6 -32.82 -31.84 -0.52
CA PRO A 6 -31.71 -32.32 0.29
C PRO A 6 -30.70 -31.18 0.48
N ALA A 7 -30.62 -30.67 1.72
CA ALA A 7 -29.52 -29.85 2.17
C ALA A 7 -28.22 -30.66 2.05
N CYS A 8 -27.46 -30.39 0.98
CA CYS A 8 -26.11 -30.93 0.83
C CYS A 8 -25.21 -30.27 1.89
N GLY A 9 -25.16 -30.89 3.07
CA GLY A 9 -24.25 -30.55 4.16
C GLY A 9 -22.81 -30.94 3.83
N ALA A 10 -22.22 -30.30 2.83
CA ALA A 10 -20.80 -30.42 2.57
C ALA A 10 -20.03 -29.74 3.71
N ARG A 11 -19.27 -30.53 4.48
CA ARG A 11 -18.28 -30.01 5.43
C ARG A 11 -17.25 -29.18 4.65
N PRO A 12 -16.68 -28.09 5.22
CA PRO A 12 -15.59 -27.37 4.56
C PRO A 12 -14.45 -28.36 4.29
N ILE A 13 -14.28 -28.72 3.03
CA ILE A 13 -13.14 -29.49 2.53
C ILE A 13 -11.91 -28.59 2.65
N ALA A 14 -10.77 -29.18 3.00
CA ALA A 14 -9.50 -28.46 3.12
C ALA A 14 -9.22 -27.64 1.85
N PRO A 15 -8.59 -26.45 1.97
CA PRO A 15 -8.32 -25.61 0.82
C PRO A 15 -7.52 -26.39 -0.25
N PRO A 16 -7.85 -26.23 -1.54
CA PRO A 16 -7.17 -26.95 -2.61
C PRO A 16 -5.67 -26.62 -2.59
N ALA A 17 -4.83 -27.62 -2.87
CA ALA A 17 -3.38 -27.47 -2.82
C ALA A 17 -2.84 -26.41 -3.81
N PHE A 18 -3.59 -26.13 -4.88
CA PHE A 18 -3.23 -25.13 -5.87
C PHE A 18 -4.47 -24.49 -6.51
N GLY A 19 -4.42 -23.17 -6.70
CA GLY A 19 -5.41 -22.42 -7.46
C GLY A 19 -6.71 -22.13 -6.69
N VAL A 20 -7.75 -21.79 -7.45
CA VAL A 20 -9.10 -21.54 -6.93
C VAL A 20 -9.90 -22.82 -7.06
N ASP A 21 -10.68 -23.16 -6.02
CA ASP A 21 -11.50 -24.37 -6.02
C ASP A 21 -12.49 -24.38 -7.22
N PRO A 22 -12.49 -25.43 -8.07
CA PRO A 22 -13.36 -25.53 -9.24
C PRO A 22 -14.86 -25.49 -8.90
N VAL A 23 -15.26 -25.75 -7.65
CA VAL A 23 -16.65 -25.61 -7.19
C VAL A 23 -17.18 -24.18 -7.37
N TRP A 24 -16.30 -23.17 -7.30
CA TRP A 24 -16.66 -21.77 -7.51
C TRP A 24 -16.95 -21.44 -8.98
N SER A 25 -16.67 -22.32 -9.95
CA SER A 25 -17.09 -22.11 -11.34
C SER A 25 -18.60 -22.31 -11.53
N ILE A 26 -19.16 -23.22 -10.72
CA ILE A 26 -20.55 -23.70 -10.80
C ILE A 26 -21.47 -22.96 -9.81
N ALA A 27 -20.90 -22.35 -8.76
CA ALA A 27 -21.64 -21.60 -7.76
C ALA A 27 -22.32 -20.33 -8.34
N GLU A 28 -23.55 -20.04 -7.89
CA GLU A 28 -24.29 -18.81 -8.27
C GLU A 28 -23.59 -17.54 -7.75
N ASN A 29 -22.96 -17.62 -6.57
CA ASN A 29 -22.26 -16.51 -5.92
C ASN A 29 -20.80 -16.31 -6.39
N LYS A 30 -20.38 -16.95 -7.49
CA LYS A 30 -19.00 -16.87 -8.00
C LYS A 30 -18.54 -15.45 -8.35
N LEU A 31 -19.46 -14.63 -8.86
CA LEU A 31 -19.17 -13.26 -9.29
C LEU A 31 -18.83 -12.37 -8.09
N GLY A 32 -19.62 -12.44 -7.02
CA GLY A 32 -19.38 -11.67 -5.80
C GLY A 32 -18.06 -12.06 -5.10
N PHE A 33 -17.78 -13.36 -5.02
CA PHE A 33 -16.54 -13.88 -4.47
C PHE A 33 -15.32 -13.48 -5.33
N ALA A 34 -15.36 -13.75 -6.64
CA ALA A 34 -14.24 -13.45 -7.54
C ALA A 34 -13.95 -11.94 -7.66
N ASN A 35 -14.98 -11.09 -7.65
CA ASN A 35 -14.81 -9.65 -7.70
C ASN A 35 -14.12 -9.12 -6.43
N SER A 36 -14.59 -9.56 -5.27
CA SER A 36 -14.00 -9.18 -3.98
C SER A 36 -12.57 -9.72 -3.80
N PHE A 37 -12.31 -10.93 -4.31
CA PHE A 37 -10.97 -11.53 -4.29
C PHE A 37 -10.00 -10.75 -5.19
N LYS A 38 -10.42 -10.42 -6.43
CA LYS A 38 -9.61 -9.62 -7.37
C LYS A 38 -9.29 -8.24 -6.82
N MET A 39 -10.25 -7.58 -6.18
CA MET A 39 -10.03 -6.27 -5.55
C MET A 39 -8.93 -6.34 -4.48
N LYS A 40 -8.98 -7.33 -3.59
CA LYS A 40 -7.98 -7.49 -2.51
C LYS A 40 -6.60 -7.82 -3.06
N ILE A 41 -6.51 -8.75 -4.03
CA ILE A 41 -5.24 -9.09 -4.69
C ILE A 41 -4.67 -7.87 -5.44
N SER A 42 -5.51 -7.10 -6.13
CA SER A 42 -5.07 -5.89 -6.84
C SER A 42 -4.45 -4.86 -5.89
N ILE A 43 -5.01 -4.70 -4.69
CA ILE A 43 -4.44 -3.81 -3.67
C ILE A 43 -3.07 -4.33 -3.23
N VAL A 44 -2.94 -5.62 -2.88
CA VAL A 44 -1.66 -6.19 -2.43
C VAL A 44 -0.56 -6.04 -3.50
N ILE A 45 -0.89 -6.32 -4.76
CA ILE A 45 0.07 -6.16 -5.88
C ILE A 45 0.41 -4.69 -6.07
N GLY A 46 -0.58 -3.78 -6.03
CA GLY A 46 -0.36 -2.35 -6.17
C GLY A 46 0.57 -1.78 -5.11
N VAL A 47 0.35 -2.13 -3.83
CA VAL A 47 1.21 -1.68 -2.72
C VAL A 47 2.63 -2.25 -2.85
N SER A 48 2.76 -3.51 -3.26
CA SER A 48 4.07 -4.12 -3.51
C SER A 48 4.83 -3.41 -4.64
N GLN A 49 4.14 -3.05 -5.72
CA GLN A 49 4.72 -2.29 -6.84
C GLN A 49 5.13 -0.87 -6.41
N MET A 50 4.32 -0.19 -5.60
CA MET A 50 4.65 1.13 -5.07
C MET A 50 5.87 1.09 -4.16
N LEU A 51 5.96 0.10 -3.25
CA LEU A 51 7.13 -0.11 -2.39
C LEU A 51 8.39 -0.41 -3.21
N PHE A 52 8.26 -1.17 -4.30
CA PHE A 52 9.37 -1.41 -5.22
C PHE A 52 9.83 -0.11 -5.89
N GLY A 53 8.90 0.70 -6.40
CA GLY A 53 9.22 2.02 -6.99
C GLY A 53 9.96 2.93 -6.01
N LEU A 54 9.53 2.98 -4.76
CA LEU A 54 10.18 3.74 -3.70
C LEU A 54 11.56 3.18 -3.32
N SER A 55 11.72 1.86 -3.36
CA SER A 55 13.02 1.21 -3.15
C SER A 55 14.02 1.56 -4.26
N CYS A 56 13.55 1.62 -5.52
CA CYS A 56 14.35 2.11 -6.65
C CYS A 56 14.73 3.59 -6.46
N LYS A 57 13.80 4.45 -6.03
CA LYS A 57 14.08 5.85 -5.69
C LYS A 57 15.14 5.97 -4.59
N THR A 58 15.01 5.18 -3.53
CA THR A 58 15.99 5.10 -2.43
C THR A 58 17.38 4.73 -2.96
N SER A 59 17.45 3.71 -3.81
CA SER A 59 18.70 3.21 -4.38
C SER A 59 19.37 4.24 -5.28
N ASN A 60 18.56 5.00 -6.03
CA ASN A 60 19.04 6.10 -6.86
C ASN A 60 19.64 7.24 -6.01
N CYS A 61 18.93 7.69 -4.97
CA CYS A 61 19.45 8.73 -4.07
C CYS A 61 20.69 8.28 -3.30
N LEU A 62 20.77 6.99 -2.96
CA LEU A 62 21.95 6.39 -2.32
C LEU A 62 23.16 6.39 -3.26
N TYR A 63 22.95 6.05 -4.54
CA TYR A 63 23.99 6.08 -5.56
C TYR A 63 24.55 7.50 -5.78
N PHE A 64 23.68 8.51 -5.91
CA PHE A 64 24.08 9.91 -6.03
C PHE A 64 24.48 10.58 -4.69
N ARG A 65 24.46 9.84 -3.58
CA ARG A 65 24.81 10.29 -2.21
C ARG A 65 24.06 11.55 -1.77
N GLN A 66 22.82 11.71 -2.18
CA GLN A 66 21.96 12.84 -1.79
C GLN A 66 21.30 12.58 -0.43
N TRP A 67 22.11 12.63 0.64
CA TRP A 67 21.65 12.34 2.01
C TRP A 67 20.44 13.18 2.45
N LYS A 68 20.38 14.45 2.02
CA LYS A 68 19.28 15.36 2.36
C LYS A 68 17.94 14.84 1.83
N GLU A 69 17.89 14.42 0.58
CA GLU A 69 16.67 13.90 -0.05
C GLU A 69 16.30 12.53 0.54
N LEU A 70 17.30 11.70 0.88
CA LEU A 70 17.06 10.41 1.52
C LEU A 70 16.39 10.57 2.90
N TYR A 71 16.84 11.49 3.75
CA TYR A 71 16.25 11.67 5.08
C TYR A 71 14.95 12.48 5.06
N PHE A 72 14.87 13.54 4.26
CA PHE A 72 13.73 14.46 4.29
C PHE A 72 12.58 14.09 3.34
N GLU A 73 12.83 13.27 2.32
CA GLU A 73 11.81 12.86 1.34
C GLU A 73 11.55 11.36 1.41
N ASN A 74 12.60 10.53 1.33
CA ASN A 74 12.41 9.09 1.20
C ASN A 74 11.86 8.42 2.49
N ILE A 75 12.36 8.81 3.67
CA ILE A 75 11.86 8.28 4.95
C ILE A 75 10.37 8.60 5.20
N PRO A 76 9.91 9.88 5.16
CA PRO A 76 8.51 10.18 5.38
C PRO A 76 7.60 9.60 4.30
N GLU A 77 8.06 9.48 3.05
CA GLU A 77 7.32 8.81 1.97
C GLU A 77 7.15 7.31 2.24
N PHE A 78 8.20 6.64 2.72
CA PHE A 78 8.14 5.22 3.11
C PHE A 78 7.22 5.00 4.30
N LEU A 79 7.30 5.87 5.31
CA LEU A 79 6.51 5.77 6.53
C LEU A 79 5.03 6.06 6.27
N PHE A 80 4.73 7.08 5.45
CA PHE A 80 3.37 7.38 5.02
C PHE A 80 2.74 6.23 4.23
N LEU A 81 3.45 5.70 3.21
CA LEU A 81 2.97 4.59 2.41
C LEU A 81 2.71 3.34 3.26
N LEU A 82 3.63 3.01 4.17
CA LEU A 82 3.49 1.84 5.05
C LEU A 82 2.37 2.02 6.09
N SER A 83 2.18 3.24 6.61
CA SER A 83 1.13 3.54 7.60
C SER A 83 -0.29 3.39 7.04
N LEU A 84 -0.53 3.78 5.79
CA LEU A 84 -1.84 3.66 5.16
C LEU A 84 -2.00 2.31 4.45
N PHE A 85 -1.16 2.06 3.45
CA PHE A 85 -1.31 0.93 2.57
C PHE A 85 -0.69 -0.35 3.14
N GLY A 86 0.39 -0.24 3.90
CA GLY A 86 0.96 -1.39 4.62
C GLY A 86 0.00 -1.95 5.68
N TYR A 87 -0.66 -1.07 6.43
CA TYR A 87 -1.71 -1.46 7.37
C TYR A 87 -2.90 -2.15 6.67
N LEU A 88 -3.29 -1.69 5.48
CA LEU A 88 -4.33 -2.37 4.70
C LEU A 88 -3.94 -3.78 4.27
N VAL A 89 -2.71 -3.99 3.81
CA VAL A 89 -2.23 -5.32 3.44
C VAL A 89 -2.21 -6.23 4.68
N PHE A 90 -1.82 -5.71 5.83
CA PHE A 90 -1.89 -6.43 7.11
C PHE A 90 -3.33 -6.84 7.47
N LEU A 91 -4.32 -5.93 7.33
CA LEU A 91 -5.74 -6.25 7.54
C LEU A 91 -6.28 -7.29 6.56
N ILE A 92 -5.82 -7.30 5.30
CA ILE A 92 -6.20 -8.33 4.31
C ILE A 92 -5.70 -9.70 4.77
N ILE A 93 -4.44 -9.78 5.21
CA ILE A 93 -3.84 -11.03 5.70
C ILE A 93 -4.58 -11.52 6.95
N LEU A 94 -4.83 -10.64 7.94
CA LEU A 94 -5.61 -10.98 9.14
C LEU A 94 -7.01 -11.48 8.79
N LYS A 95 -7.68 -10.83 7.83
CA LYS A 95 -9.00 -11.25 7.37
C LYS A 95 -8.97 -12.63 6.70
N TRP A 96 -7.85 -13.02 6.08
CA TRP A 96 -7.67 -14.35 5.48
C TRP A 96 -7.29 -15.42 6.51
N THR A 97 -6.63 -15.06 7.61
CA THR A 97 -6.22 -16.01 8.65
C THR A 97 -7.24 -16.16 9.78
N THR A 98 -8.23 -15.27 9.87
CA THR A 98 -9.29 -15.32 10.89
C THR A 98 -10.54 -15.99 10.35
N ASP A 99 -11.04 -17.01 11.06
CA ASP A 99 -12.29 -17.68 10.68
C ASP A 99 -13.51 -16.87 11.14
N TRP A 100 -14.08 -16.11 10.21
CA TRP A 100 -15.26 -15.28 10.44
C TRP A 100 -16.55 -16.10 10.60
N VAL A 101 -16.58 -17.36 10.15
CA VAL A 101 -17.78 -18.22 10.21
C VAL A 101 -18.09 -18.62 11.66
N GLY A 102 -17.08 -18.66 12.53
CA GLY A 102 -17.24 -18.93 13.96
C GLY A 102 -17.65 -17.72 14.80
N LEU A 103 -17.55 -16.49 14.28
CA LEU A 103 -17.72 -15.24 15.06
C LEU A 103 -19.05 -14.51 14.79
N GLY A 104 -19.75 -14.80 13.70
CA GLY A 104 -21.10 -14.25 13.43
C GLY A 104 -21.16 -12.73 13.18
N LEU A 105 -20.00 -12.07 13.00
CA LEU A 105 -19.88 -10.63 12.81
C LEU A 105 -19.77 -10.26 11.31
N PRO A 106 -20.38 -9.16 10.86
CA PRO A 106 -20.27 -8.69 9.48
C PRO A 106 -18.82 -8.25 9.21
N ALA A 107 -18.14 -8.94 8.30
CA ALA A 107 -16.73 -8.67 8.04
C ALA A 107 -16.54 -7.29 7.38
N PRO A 108 -15.94 -6.29 8.06
CA PRO A 108 -15.92 -4.90 7.59
C PRO A 108 -15.29 -4.74 6.20
N ALA A 109 -15.81 -3.81 5.41
CA ALA A 109 -15.23 -3.47 4.12
C ALA A 109 -13.87 -2.76 4.32
N LEU A 110 -12.83 -3.26 3.65
CA LEU A 110 -11.45 -2.86 3.91
C LEU A 110 -11.16 -1.40 3.51
N LEU A 111 -11.76 -0.93 2.42
CA LEU A 111 -11.67 0.48 2.00
C LEU A 111 -12.45 1.39 2.94
N ASP A 112 -13.63 0.98 3.39
CA ASP A 112 -14.43 1.79 4.33
C ASP A 112 -13.75 1.87 5.69
N THR A 113 -13.04 0.81 6.10
CA THR A 113 -12.20 0.83 7.30
C THR A 113 -11.04 1.82 7.15
N LEU A 114 -10.40 1.90 5.97
CA LEU A 114 -9.39 2.94 5.66
C LEU A 114 -10.01 4.34 5.72
N LEU A 115 -11.18 4.53 5.10
CA LEU A 115 -11.84 5.82 5.02
C LEU A 115 -12.24 6.31 6.42
N ASN A 116 -12.86 5.44 7.21
CA ASN A 116 -13.30 5.76 8.56
C ASN A 116 -12.09 5.98 9.49
N MET A 117 -11.00 5.22 9.34
CA MET A 117 -9.80 5.52 10.10
C MET A 117 -9.13 6.83 9.70
N LEU A 118 -9.36 7.37 8.49
CA LEU A 118 -8.72 8.59 7.96
C LEU A 118 -9.60 9.84 8.06
N LEU A 119 -10.92 9.70 8.17
CA LEU A 119 -11.88 10.81 8.30
C LEU A 119 -12.47 10.91 9.71
N GLU A 120 -12.68 9.79 10.39
CA GLU A 120 -13.27 9.73 11.73
C GLU A 120 -12.21 9.42 12.79
N PHE A 121 -11.19 10.30 12.86
CA PHE A 121 -10.19 10.21 13.91
C PHE A 121 -10.82 10.45 15.29
N GLY A 122 -11.08 9.37 16.03
CA GLY A 122 -11.51 9.45 17.43
C GLY A 122 -13.00 9.20 17.71
N SER A 123 -13.78 8.65 16.76
CA SER A 123 -15.06 8.05 17.12
C SER A 123 -14.83 6.75 17.90
N PRO A 124 -15.53 6.50 19.03
CA PRO A 124 -15.40 5.26 19.77
C PRO A 124 -15.89 4.11 18.89
N ILE A 125 -14.96 3.25 18.46
CA ILE A 125 -15.26 2.02 17.75
C ILE A 125 -16.05 1.13 18.72
N ALA A 126 -17.27 0.76 18.36
CA ALA A 126 -18.08 -0.13 19.17
C ALA A 126 -17.36 -1.49 19.34
N ASP A 127 -17.36 -2.05 20.55
CA ASP A 127 -16.65 -3.29 20.90
C ASP A 127 -16.98 -4.50 20.01
N GLN A 128 -18.08 -4.42 19.27
CA GLN A 128 -18.63 -5.45 18.38
C GLN A 128 -17.89 -5.53 17.03
N ASP A 129 -17.14 -4.48 16.65
CA ASP A 129 -16.38 -4.39 15.40
C ASP A 129 -14.86 -4.44 15.60
N LEU A 130 -14.37 -4.75 16.82
CA LEU A 130 -12.94 -4.91 17.08
C LEU A 130 -12.39 -6.13 16.33
N LEU A 131 -11.61 -5.88 15.27
CA LEU A 131 -11.00 -6.91 14.45
C LEU A 131 -9.86 -7.64 15.19
N TYR A 132 -9.22 -6.95 16.14
CA TYR A 132 -8.22 -7.52 17.05
C TYR A 132 -8.08 -6.68 18.33
N HIS A 133 -7.66 -7.33 19.43
CA HIS A 133 -7.32 -6.64 20.68
C HIS A 133 -6.14 -5.68 20.46
N GLY A 134 -6.39 -4.36 20.55
CA GLY A 134 -5.39 -3.30 20.36
C GLY A 134 -5.63 -2.39 19.15
N GLN A 135 -6.64 -2.66 18.33
CA GLN A 135 -7.01 -1.82 17.18
C GLN A 135 -7.23 -0.35 17.56
N ALA A 136 -7.88 -0.11 18.70
CA ALA A 136 -8.15 1.23 19.22
C ALA A 136 -6.88 2.05 19.53
N THR A 137 -5.73 1.40 19.70
CA THR A 137 -4.45 2.08 19.98
C THR A 137 -3.62 2.26 18.72
N VAL A 138 -3.51 1.22 17.88
CA VAL A 138 -2.65 1.24 16.69
C VAL A 138 -3.25 2.12 15.60
N GLN A 139 -4.57 2.11 15.43
CA GLN A 139 -5.26 2.88 14.40
C GLN A 139 -5.02 4.40 14.54
N PRO A 140 -5.24 5.05 15.69
CA PRO A 140 -4.93 6.47 15.85
C PRO A 140 -3.41 6.75 15.84
N LEU A 141 -2.56 5.82 16.29
CA LEU A 141 -1.11 6.00 16.26
C LEU A 141 -0.58 6.10 14.81
N LEU A 142 -0.99 5.18 13.94
CA LEU A 142 -0.62 5.17 12.51
C LEU A 142 -1.05 6.45 11.81
N VAL A 143 -2.23 6.95 12.16
CA VAL A 143 -2.79 8.20 11.65
C VAL A 143 -1.96 9.39 12.08
N VAL A 144 -1.62 9.51 13.36
CA VAL A 144 -0.83 10.64 13.87
C VAL A 144 0.53 10.65 13.17
N LEU A 145 1.14 9.48 13.01
CA LEU A 145 2.37 9.32 12.23
C LEU A 145 2.20 9.77 10.77
N ALA A 146 1.14 9.32 10.09
CA ALA A 146 0.84 9.74 8.71
C ALA A 146 0.62 11.27 8.61
N GLY A 147 -0.10 11.85 9.57
CA GLY A 147 -0.37 13.29 9.64
C GLY A 147 0.88 14.11 9.90
N LEU A 148 1.84 13.62 10.69
CA LEU A 148 3.14 14.26 10.92
C LEU A 148 4.09 14.15 9.71
N CYS A 149 3.96 13.10 8.88
CA CYS A 149 4.74 12.95 7.65
C CYS A 149 4.41 14.01 6.60
N VAL A 150 3.16 14.47 6.52
CA VAL A 150 2.73 15.49 5.54
C VAL A 150 3.51 16.81 5.68
N PRO A 151 3.56 17.47 6.84
CA PRO A 151 4.38 18.67 7.01
C PRO A 151 5.87 18.36 6.87
N TRP A 152 6.33 17.18 7.33
CA TRP A 152 7.73 16.78 7.21
C TRP A 152 8.21 16.73 5.76
N MET A 153 7.38 16.24 4.83
CA MET A 153 7.70 16.19 3.40
C MET A 153 7.53 17.56 2.71
N LEU A 154 6.65 18.42 3.23
CA LEU A 154 6.29 19.69 2.59
C LEU A 154 7.31 20.81 2.81
N PHE A 155 7.90 20.94 4.00
CA PHE A 155 8.85 22.02 4.32
C PHE A 155 10.25 21.94 3.68
N PRO A 156 10.87 20.76 3.47
CA PRO A 156 12.25 20.65 3.00
C PRO A 156 12.47 21.26 1.61
N LYS A 157 11.57 21.00 0.65
CA LYS A 157 11.69 21.49 -0.74
C LYS A 157 11.63 23.02 -0.85
N PRO A 158 10.62 23.73 -0.32
CA PRO A 158 10.58 25.19 -0.38
C PRO A 158 11.71 25.84 0.42
N LEU A 159 12.17 25.24 1.52
CA LEU A 159 13.30 25.75 2.30
C LEU A 159 14.63 25.59 1.57
N LEU A 160 14.85 24.46 0.88
CA LEU A 160 16.04 24.22 0.08
C LEU A 160 16.10 25.20 -1.11
N LEU A 161 14.99 25.36 -1.83
CA LEU A 161 14.89 26.31 -2.96
C LEU A 161 15.05 27.77 -2.54
N ARG A 162 14.57 28.14 -1.34
CA ARG A 162 14.74 29.49 -0.78
C ARG A 162 16.18 29.74 -0.33
N ALA A 163 16.88 28.72 0.18
CA ALA A 163 18.29 28.82 0.54
C ALA A 163 19.17 28.98 -0.72
N GLU A 164 18.85 28.25 -1.80
CA GLU A 164 19.56 28.34 -3.07
C GLU A 164 19.34 29.70 -3.77
N HIS A 165 18.11 30.24 -3.73
CA HIS A 165 17.83 31.59 -4.24
C HIS A 165 18.59 32.69 -3.50
N LYS A 166 18.94 32.50 -2.23
CA LYS A 166 19.79 33.45 -1.48
C LYS A 166 21.29 33.24 -1.73
N GLY A 167 21.71 32.08 -2.22
CA GLY A 167 23.10 31.72 -2.47
C GLY A 167 23.64 32.14 -3.85
N GLY A 168 22.80 32.67 -4.73
CA GLY A 168 23.18 33.04 -6.09
C GLY A 168 23.20 31.82 -7.04
N TYR A 169 22.53 31.98 -8.17
CA TYR A 169 22.39 30.96 -9.22
C TYR A 169 23.78 30.57 -9.76
N LYS A 170 24.37 29.46 -9.31
CA LYS A 170 25.42 28.79 -10.08
C LYS A 170 24.72 28.00 -11.17
N GLN A 171 24.56 28.63 -12.33
CA GLN A 171 24.11 28.00 -13.56
C GLN A 171 24.97 26.74 -13.79
N LEU A 172 24.36 25.55 -13.70
CA LEU A 172 24.98 24.32 -14.16
C LEU A 172 25.20 24.49 -15.66
N THR A 173 26.45 24.75 -16.07
CA THR A 173 26.86 24.64 -17.46
C THR A 173 26.56 23.22 -17.91
N VAL A 174 25.54 23.08 -18.77
CA VAL A 174 25.33 21.89 -19.58
C VAL A 174 26.47 21.87 -20.60
N GLU A 175 27.66 21.46 -20.19
CA GLU A 175 28.74 21.13 -21.12
C GLU A 175 28.42 19.76 -21.73
N ASP A 176 28.26 19.78 -23.05
CA ASP A 176 28.05 18.66 -23.95
C ASP A 176 28.88 17.43 -23.61
N HIS A 177 28.22 16.38 -23.13
CA HIS A 177 28.67 15.01 -23.29
C HIS A 177 28.06 14.37 -24.55
N ALA A 178 28.21 15.05 -25.69
CA ALA A 178 28.18 14.42 -27.01
C ALA A 178 29.61 14.06 -27.42
N LYS A 179 30.19 13.04 -26.76
CA LYS A 179 31.40 12.35 -27.22
C LYS A 179 31.13 10.86 -27.38
N GLY A 180 30.52 10.49 -28.51
CA GLY A 180 31.02 9.35 -29.30
C GLY A 180 31.94 9.98 -30.36
N GLY A 181 33.23 9.68 -30.46
CA GLY A 181 33.83 8.35 -30.43
C GLY A 181 33.87 7.81 -31.85
N GLY A 182 34.84 8.26 -32.66
CA GLY A 182 34.98 7.83 -34.05
C GLY A 182 36.14 8.51 -34.77
N HIS A 183 37.26 7.83 -34.79
CA HIS A 183 38.57 8.15 -35.36
C HIS A 183 38.66 7.75 -36.85
N GLY A 184 39.44 8.54 -37.61
CA GLY A 184 40.06 8.21 -38.91
C GLY A 184 39.28 8.68 -40.15
N ASP A 185 39.86 9.13 -41.26
CA ASP A 185 41.20 9.51 -41.71
C ASP A 185 40.99 10.19 -43.10
N ASP A 186 41.94 11.04 -43.52
CA ASP A 186 42.28 11.46 -44.91
C ASP A 186 41.23 12.23 -45.76
N ALA A 187 41.42 13.51 -46.14
CA ALA A 187 42.40 14.11 -47.05
C ALA A 187 42.31 13.63 -48.52
N GLY A 188 41.90 14.54 -49.44
CA GLY A 188 42.19 14.44 -50.88
C GLY A 188 40.99 14.24 -51.78
#